data_AF-A0A822D5A1-F1
#
_entry.id   AF-A0A822D5A1-F1
#
_cell.length_a   1.000
_cell.length_b   1.000
_cell.length_c   1.000
_cell.angle_alpha   90.00
_cell.angle_beta   90.00
_cell.angle_gamma   90.00
#
_symmetry.space_group_name_H-M   'P 1'
#
loop_
_entity.id
_entity.type
_entity.pdbx_description
1 polymer ?
#
loop_
_entity_poly.entity_id
_entity_poly.type
_entity_poly.pdbx_seq_one_letter_code
_entity_poly.pdbx_strand_id
1 'polypeptide(L)' 'PVVVIVPDLQQICEIMLFSEGFSLAKMLAKKMVVLYKLSREQLSKQHHYDFGLRALKSVLVMAGELKRNSSEL' A
#
# COMPACT_ATOMS: atom_id res chain seq x y z
N PRO A 1 -7.33 -22.03 -19.57
CA PRO A 1 -7.75 -20.64 -19.22
C PRO A 1 -7.22 -20.25 -17.83
N VAL A 2 -6.64 -19.06 -17.69
CA VAL A 2 -6.14 -18.52 -16.40
C VAL A 2 -6.88 -17.23 -16.08
N VAL A 3 -7.31 -17.06 -14.84
CA VAL A 3 -8.16 -15.95 -14.38
C VAL A 3 -7.40 -15.15 -13.32
N VAL A 4 -7.17 -13.86 -13.58
CA VAL A 4 -6.39 -12.94 -12.71
C VAL A 4 -7.16 -11.64 -12.48
N ILE A 5 -8.25 -11.73 -11.70
CA ILE A 5 -9.21 -10.64 -11.54
C ILE A 5 -8.95 -9.82 -10.26
N VAL A 6 -8.51 -10.47 -9.18
CA VAL A 6 -8.38 -9.84 -7.86
C VAL A 6 -7.02 -10.18 -7.24
N PRO A 7 -6.11 -9.20 -7.12
CA PRO A 7 -4.86 -9.39 -6.40
C PRO A 7 -5.06 -9.30 -4.88
N ASP A 8 -4.24 -10.02 -4.12
CA ASP A 8 -4.18 -9.86 -2.66
C ASP A 8 -3.33 -8.63 -2.30
N LEU A 9 -4.00 -7.51 -2.03
CA LEU A 9 -3.35 -6.24 -1.69
C LEU A 9 -2.60 -6.29 -0.36
N GLN A 10 -3.05 -7.10 0.60
CA GLN A 10 -2.44 -7.15 1.93
C GLN A 10 -1.09 -7.85 1.86
N GLN A 11 -1.04 -9.02 1.20
CA GLN A 11 0.20 -9.77 1.05
C GLN A 11 1.22 -9.00 0.22
N ILE A 12 0.80 -8.33 -0.87
CA ILE A 12 1.68 -7.48 -1.68
C ILE A 12 2.25 -6.33 -0.83
N CYS A 13 1.39 -5.62 -0.10
CA CYS A 13 1.80 -4.49 0.74
C CYS A 13 2.77 -4.92 1.86
N GLU A 14 2.53 -6.07 2.48
CA GLU A 14 3.40 -6.65 3.51
C GLU A 14 4.79 -6.98 2.96
N ILE A 15 4.87 -7.67 1.82
CA ILE A 15 6.15 -8.04 1.19
C ILE A 15 6.93 -6.79 0.78
N MET A 16 6.26 -5.78 0.20
CA MET A 16 6.92 -4.53 -0.18
C MET A 16 7.47 -3.79 1.04
N LEU A 17 6.66 -3.59 2.09
CA LEU A 17 7.11 -2.94 3.33
C LEU A 17 8.25 -3.70 4.00
N PHE A 18 8.21 -5.04 4.00
CA PHE A 18 9.29 -5.85 4.52
C PHE A 18 10.58 -5.66 3.71
N SER A 19 10.47 -5.61 2.38
CA SER A 19 11.61 -5.37 1.47
C SER A 19 12.23 -3.98 1.64
N GLU A 20 11.43 -2.98 2.00
CA GLU A 20 11.89 -1.63 2.37
C GLU A 20 12.46 -1.55 3.81
N GLY A 21 12.54 -2.69 4.52
CA GLY A 21 13.18 -2.83 5.83
C GLY A 21 12.28 -2.56 7.04
N PHE A 22 10.95 -2.44 6.88
CA PHE A 22 10.03 -2.23 8.00
C PHE A 22 9.82 -3.50 8.83
N SER A 23 10.19 -3.47 10.12
CA SER A 23 10.03 -4.59 11.05
C SER A 23 8.56 -4.90 11.39
N LEU A 24 7.70 -3.87 11.39
CA LEU A 24 6.26 -4.00 11.65
C LEU A 24 5.42 -4.09 10.36
N ALA A 25 6.01 -4.57 9.26
CA ALA A 25 5.38 -4.60 7.92
C ALA A 25 3.97 -5.19 7.92
N LYS A 26 3.73 -6.31 8.60
CA LYS A 26 2.43 -6.97 8.69
C LYS A 26 1.33 -6.07 9.28
N MET A 27 1.64 -5.37 10.37
CA MET A 27 0.68 -4.46 11.02
C MET A 27 0.39 -3.25 10.13
N LEU A 28 1.43 -2.68 9.54
CA LEU A 28 1.35 -1.52 8.65
C LEU A 28 0.56 -1.84 7.37
N ALA A 29 0.82 -3.00 6.75
CA ALA A 29 0.11 -3.47 5.56
C ALA A 29 -1.40 -3.61 5.82
N LYS A 30 -1.79 -4.21 6.95
CA LYS A 30 -3.20 -4.33 7.34
C LYS A 30 -3.86 -2.96 7.49
N LYS A 31 -3.21 -2.01 8.17
CA LYS A 31 -3.73 -0.64 8.34
C LYS A 31 -3.90 0.06 6.99
N MET A 32 -2.91 -0.08 6.10
CA MET A 32 -2.92 0.55 4.79
C MET A 32 -4.05 0.03 3.90
N VAL A 33 -4.25 -1.30 3.84
CA VAL A 33 -5.31 -1.90 3.04
C VAL A 33 -6.69 -1.54 3.58
N VAL A 34 -6.88 -1.54 4.90
CA VAL A 34 -8.14 -1.11 5.52
C VAL A 34 -8.43 0.35 5.22
N LEU A 35 -7.42 1.22 5.30
CA LEU A 35 -7.56 2.63 4.94
C LEU A 35 -8.01 2.80 3.48
N TYR A 36 -7.32 2.19 2.53
CA TYR A 36 -7.69 2.29 1.10
C TYR A 36 -9.09 1.74 0.81
N LYS A 37 -9.46 0.64 1.46
CA LYS A 37 -10.81 0.07 1.35
C LYS A 37 -11.86 1.05 1.86
N LEU A 38 -11.67 1.59 3.07
CA LEU A 38 -12.59 2.55 3.67
C LEU A 38 -12.66 3.84 2.87
N SER A 39 -11.53 4.38 2.40
CA SER A 39 -11.51 5.57 1.56
C SER A 39 -12.31 5.38 0.27
N ARG A 40 -12.18 4.23 -0.38
CA ARG A 40 -12.97 3.91 -1.58
C ARG A 40 -14.47 3.78 -1.30
N GLU A 41 -14.84 3.26 -0.12
CA GLU A 41 -16.24 2.97 0.24
C GLU A 41 -16.97 4.17 0.84
N GLN A 42 -16.26 5.02 1.59
CA GLN A 42 -16.83 6.10 2.40
C GLN A 42 -16.68 7.49 1.79
N LEU A 43 -15.72 7.69 0.88
CA LEU A 43 -15.56 8.99 0.20
C LEU A 43 -16.56 9.14 -0.95
N SER A 44 -16.81 10.39 -1.34
CA SER A 44 -17.64 10.68 -2.51
C SER A 44 -17.04 10.05 -3.78
N LYS A 45 -17.92 9.60 -4.70
CA LYS A 45 -17.51 8.97 -5.95
C LYS A 45 -17.03 10.03 -6.94
N GLN A 46 -15.73 10.30 -6.94
CA GLN A 46 -15.09 11.21 -7.89
C GLN A 46 -14.23 10.44 -8.90
N HIS A 47 -14.25 10.87 -10.16
CA HIS A 47 -13.46 10.23 -11.23
C HIS A 47 -11.94 10.37 -11.05
N HIS A 48 -11.49 11.38 -10.32
CA HIS A 48 -10.06 11.67 -10.13
C HIS A 48 -9.45 10.93 -8.92
N TYR A 49 -10.24 10.18 -8.14
CA TYR A 49 -9.70 9.36 -7.05
C TYR A 49 -9.18 8.02 -7.57
N ASP A 50 -7.94 7.69 -7.21
CA ASP A 50 -7.31 6.40 -7.50
C ASP A 50 -6.92 5.69 -6.19
N PHE A 51 -7.65 4.61 -5.86
CA PHE A 51 -7.35 3.71 -4.74
C PHE A 51 -6.87 2.34 -5.24
N GLY A 52 -6.34 2.27 -6.46
CA GLY A 52 -5.83 1.05 -7.08
C GLY A 52 -4.43 0.65 -6.60
N LEU A 53 -3.97 -0.52 -7.08
CA LEU A 53 -2.66 -1.08 -6.73
C LEU A 53 -1.50 -0.17 -7.18
N ARG A 54 -1.67 0.60 -8.26
CA ARG A 54 -0.64 1.53 -8.76
C ARG A 54 -0.40 2.68 -7.78
N ALA A 55 -1.46 3.31 -7.29
CA ALA A 55 -1.36 4.34 -6.26
C ALA A 55 -0.72 3.78 -4.98
N LEU A 56 -1.17 2.59 -4.54
CA LEU A 56 -0.60 1.91 -3.37
C LEU A 56 0.91 1.67 -3.52
N LYS A 57 1.36 1.14 -4.66
CA LYS A 57 2.78 0.89 -4.94
C LYS A 57 3.62 2.17 -4.80
N SER A 58 3.17 3.28 -5.38
CA SER A 58 3.90 4.56 -5.32
C SER A 58 4.09 5.03 -3.87
N VAL A 59 3.06 4.90 -3.03
CA VAL A 59 3.15 5.29 -1.61
C VAL A 59 4.14 4.41 -0.85
N LEU A 60 4.17 3.10 -1.10
CA LEU A 60 5.09 2.19 -0.42
C LEU A 60 6.56 2.44 -0.81
N VAL A 61 6.83 2.71 -2.09
CA VAL A 61 8.18 3.06 -2.56
C VAL A 61 8.64 4.36 -1.90
N MET A 62 7.78 5.39 -1.89
CA MET A 62 8.10 6.67 -1.26
C MET A 62 8.33 6.52 0.25
N ALA A 63 7.56 5.67 0.94
CA ALA A 63 7.78 5.37 2.35
C ALA A 63 9.15 4.71 2.60
N GLY A 64 9.59 3.82 1.71
CA GLY A 64 10.92 3.23 1.74
C GLY A 64 12.05 4.24 1.53
N GLU A 65 11.89 5.16 0.58
CA GLU A 65 12.84 6.26 0.35
C GLU A 65 12.96 7.18 1.56
N LEU A 66 11.83 7.60 2.13
CA LEU A 66 11.81 8.43 3.34
C LEU A 66 12.51 7.74 4.51
N LYS A 67 12.30 6.44 4.68
CA LYS A 67 12.98 5.68 5.73
C LYS A 67 14.50 5.64 5.54
N ARG A 68 14.99 5.43 4.32
CA ARG A 68 16.43 5.46 4.01
C ARG A 68 17.03 6.83 4.30
N ASN A 69 16.36 7.90 3.87
CA ASN A 69 16.82 9.27 4.08
C ASN A 69 16.77 9.69 5.55
N SER A 70 15.85 9.11 6.35
CA SER A 70 15.74 9.39 7.79
C SER A 70 16.84 8.73 8.64
N SER A 71 17.62 7.80 8.07
CA SER A 71 18.73 7.15 8.78
C SER A 71 19.97 8.04 8.93
N GLU A 72 19.90 9.28 8.43
CA GLU A 72 20.92 10.35 8.55
C GLU A 72 20.57 11.36 9.67
N LEU A 73 19.81 10.94 10.70
CA LEU A 73 19.48 11.74 11.90
C LEU A 73 19.76 10.95 13.18
#